data_AF-A0A4Q9Q2A3-F1
#
_entry.id   AF-A0A4Q9Q2A3-F1
#
_cell.length_a   1.000
_cell.length_b   1.000
_cell.length_c   1.000
_cell.angle_alpha   90.00
_cell.angle_beta   90.00
_cell.angle_gamma   90.00
#
_symmetry.space_group_name_H-M   'P 1'
#
loop_
_entity.id
_entity.type
_entity.pdbx_description
1 polymer ?
#
loop_
_entity_poly.entity_id
_entity_poly.type
_entity_poly.pdbx_seq_one_letter_code
_entity_poly.pdbx_strand_id
1 'polypeptide(L)'
;MSSPPDNVQPREQCRLAEILQYKCVAEDADKGQLKVHCLPIPRIFRICPNRPAVEMTRFVDVDLESGAVHIPAPSSQVLPKAKPWRDVVRYDNPFDNGRPEG
;
A
#
# COMPACT_ATOMS: atom_id res chain seq x y z
N MET A 1 -47.89 19.69 -1.66
CA MET A 1 -47.55 18.57 -0.75
C MET A 1 -46.06 18.33 -0.92
N SER A 2 -45.26 18.77 0.05
CA SER A 2 -43.81 18.70 -0.01
C SER A 2 -43.34 17.37 0.57
N SER A 3 -42.73 16.53 -0.25
CA SER A 3 -42.06 15.31 0.19
C SER A 3 -40.90 15.66 1.14
N PRO A 4 -40.63 14.87 2.19
CA PRO A 4 -39.48 15.10 3.06
C PRO A 4 -38.17 14.80 2.31
N PRO A 5 -37.05 15.46 2.64
CA PRO A 5 -35.77 15.15 2.02
C PRO A 5 -35.38 13.73 2.40
N ASP A 6 -35.12 12.91 1.38
CA ASP A 6 -34.51 11.60 1.56
C ASP A 6 -33.34 11.72 2.53
N ASN A 7 -33.43 10.99 3.64
CA ASN A 7 -32.38 10.87 4.62
C ASN A 7 -31.20 10.14 3.95
N VAL A 8 -30.34 10.89 3.26
CA VAL A 8 -29.10 10.38 2.68
C VAL A 8 -28.19 10.04 3.84
N GLN A 9 -28.31 8.81 4.34
CA GLN A 9 -27.28 8.16 5.13
C GLN A 9 -25.95 8.43 4.41
N PRO A 10 -24.94 9.03 5.05
CA PRO A 10 -23.65 9.22 4.44
C PRO A 10 -23.17 7.82 4.06
N ARG A 11 -23.13 7.50 2.76
CA ARG A 11 -22.46 6.27 2.31
C ARG A 11 -21.08 6.34 2.92
N GLU A 12 -20.77 5.44 3.84
CA GLU A 12 -19.49 5.47 4.54
C GLU A 12 -18.38 5.44 3.48
N GLN A 13 -17.71 6.59 3.29
CA GLN A 13 -16.81 6.80 2.15
C GLN A 13 -15.51 6.06 2.42
N CYS A 14 -14.98 5.40 1.39
CA CYS A 14 -13.64 4.86 1.46
C CYS A 14 -12.65 6.00 1.66
N ARG A 15 -11.68 5.81 2.56
CA ARG A 15 -10.58 6.77 2.76
C ARG A 15 -9.28 6.23 2.18
N LEU A 16 -8.39 7.15 1.87
CA LEU A 16 -7.02 6.86 1.50
C LEU A 16 -6.12 7.01 2.73
N ALA A 17 -5.11 6.16 2.82
CA ALA A 17 -4.09 6.22 3.85
C ALA A 17 -2.73 5.91 3.23
N GLU A 18 -1.68 6.49 3.77
CA GLU A 18 -0.30 6.25 3.35
C GLU A 18 0.51 5.67 4.51
N ILE A 19 1.39 4.74 4.18
CA ILE A 19 2.47 4.27 5.05
C ILE A 19 3.79 4.51 4.32
N LEU A 20 4.71 5.24 4.96
CA LEU A 20 6.06 5.39 4.44
C LEU A 20 6.93 4.23 4.92
N GLN A 21 7.43 3.42 4.00
CA GLN A 21 8.42 2.39 4.29
C GLN A 21 9.80 2.87 3.85
N TYR A 22 10.85 2.24 4.36
CA TYR A 22 12.23 2.51 3.91
C TYR A 22 12.90 1.21 3.52
N LYS A 23 13.60 1.24 2.39
CA LYS A 23 14.55 0.19 2.02
C LYS A 23 15.96 0.71 2.23
N CYS A 24 16.66 0.11 3.19
CA CYS A 24 18.04 0.47 3.50
C CYS A 24 19.02 -0.51 2.84
N VAL A 25 20.08 0.03 2.24
CA VAL A 25 21.20 -0.71 1.65
C VAL A 25 22.46 -0.28 2.37
N ALA A 26 23.24 -1.25 2.82
CA ALA A 26 24.58 -1.03 3.35
C ALA A 26 25.58 -1.04 2.19
N GLU A 27 26.38 0.02 2.09
CA GLU A 27 27.50 0.12 1.16
C GLU A 27 28.80 0.22 1.96
N ASP A 28 29.78 -0.61 1.59
CA ASP A 28 31.13 -0.51 2.13
C ASP A 28 31.79 0.73 1.54
N ALA A 29 32.02 1.75 2.37
CA ALA A 29 32.79 2.92 1.92
C ALA A 29 34.28 2.58 1.87
N ASP A 30 35.04 3.26 1.01
CA ASP A 30 36.49 3.08 0.74
C ASP A 30 37.42 3.09 1.98
N LYS A 31 36.90 3.39 3.18
CA LYS A 31 37.62 3.44 4.46
C LYS A 31 37.12 2.44 5.50
N GLY A 32 36.32 1.45 5.12
CA GLY A 32 35.76 0.46 6.05
C GLY A 32 34.66 1.00 6.98
N GLN A 33 34.11 2.19 6.67
CA GLN A 33 32.92 2.70 7.33
C GLN A 33 31.67 2.23 6.60
N LEU A 34 30.77 1.57 7.32
CA LEU A 34 29.47 1.15 6.83
C LEU A 34 28.62 2.39 6.52
N LYS A 35 28.27 2.60 5.26
CA LYS A 35 27.36 3.67 4.87
C LYS A 35 25.98 3.07 4.61
N VAL A 36 24.99 3.50 5.36
CA VAL A 36 23.61 3.04 5.21
C VAL A 36 22.82 4.05 4.38
N HIS A 37 22.33 3.62 3.23
CA HIS A 37 21.49 4.39 2.33
C HIS A 37 20.04 3.90 2.40
N CYS A 38 19.14 4.70 2.97
CA CYS A 38 17.72 4.38 3.05
C CYS A 38 16.91 5.17 2.02
N LEU A 39 16.19 4.45 1.16
CA LEU A 39 15.29 5.02 0.16
C LEU A 39 13.84 4.91 0.64
N PRO A 40 13.07 6.02 0.67
CA PRO A 40 11.66 5.98 1.04
C PRO A 40 10.82 5.26 -0.03
N ILE A 41 9.83 4.50 0.42
CA ILE A 41 8.88 3.76 -0.40
C ILE A 41 7.48 4.07 0.14
N PRO A 42 6.76 5.04 -0.45
CA PRO A 42 5.39 5.33 -0.08
C PRO A 42 4.47 4.15 -0.46
N ARG A 43 3.57 3.78 0.46
CA ARG A 43 2.59 2.69 0.27
C ARG A 43 1.19 3.25 0.49
N ILE A 44 0.39 3.28 -0.56
CA ILE A 44 -0.94 3.90 -0.53
C ILE A 44 -2.00 2.81 -0.39
N PHE A 45 -2.93 3.01 0.53
CA PHE A 45 -4.00 2.08 0.86
C PHE A 45 -5.37 2.72 0.69
N ARG A 46 -6.32 1.94 0.17
CA ARG A 46 -7.74 2.27 0.20
C ARG A 46 -8.42 1.45 1.29
N ILE A 47 -9.03 2.17 2.22
CA ILE A 47 -9.73 1.60 3.37
C ILE A 47 -11.21 1.91 3.19
N CYS A 48 -11.99 0.87 2.93
CA CYS A 48 -13.44 0.95 2.87
C CYS A 48 -14.03 0.24 4.10
N PRO A 49 -15.15 0.72 4.65
CA PRO A 49 -15.85 0.03 5.73
C PRO A 49 -16.19 -1.41 5.36
N ASN A 50 -16.07 -2.30 6.34
CA ASN A 50 -16.40 -3.74 6.21
C ASN A 50 -15.63 -4.47 5.08
N ARG A 51 -14.52 -3.90 4.60
CA ARG A 51 -13.65 -4.52 3.61
C ARG A 51 -12.20 -4.49 4.09
N PRO A 52 -11.39 -5.50 3.78
CA PRO A 52 -9.95 -5.43 4.01
C PRO A 52 -9.34 -4.22 3.28
N ALA A 53 -8.31 -3.62 3.88
CA ALA A 53 -7.53 -2.58 3.23
C ALA A 53 -6.82 -3.16 1.99
N VAL A 54 -6.82 -2.40 0.90
CA VAL A 54 -6.17 -2.78 -0.36
C VAL A 54 -4.98 -1.85 -0.60
N GLU A 55 -3.80 -2.41 -0.81
CA GLU A 55 -2.65 -1.64 -1.29
C GLU A 55 -2.89 -1.24 -2.76
N MET A 56 -2.87 0.05 -3.04
CA MET A 56 -3.09 0.63 -4.37
C MET A 56 -1.84 1.27 -4.96
N THR A 57 -0.68 1.19 -4.29
CA THR A 57 0.58 1.83 -4.72
C THR A 57 0.95 1.54 -6.17
N ARG A 58 0.66 0.34 -6.68
CA ARG A 58 0.94 -0.03 -8.08
C ARG A 58 -0.07 0.52 -9.11
N PHE A 59 -1.16 1.12 -8.64
CA PHE A 59 -2.29 1.57 -9.46
C PHE A 59 -2.49 3.09 -9.38
N VAL A 60 -1.66 3.78 -8.61
CA VAL A 60 -1.61 5.24 -8.62
C VAL A 60 -0.54 5.69 -9.61
N ASP A 61 -0.81 6.81 -10.28
CA ASP A 61 0.18 7.47 -11.11
C ASP A 61 0.91 8.51 -10.26
N VAL A 62 2.24 8.53 -10.34
CA VAL A 62 3.08 9.44 -9.55
C VAL A 62 3.82 10.33 -10.51
N ASP A 63 3.51 11.62 -10.45
CA ASP A 63 4.26 12.63 -11.19
C ASP A 63 5.67 12.73 -10.57
N LEU A 64 6.68 12.33 -11.35
CA LEU A 64 8.06 12.23 -10.87
C LEU A 64 8.73 13.59 -10.66
N GLU A 65 8.17 14.67 -11.24
CA GLU A 65 8.74 16.02 -11.16
C GLU A 65 8.23 16.75 -9.91
N SER A 66 6.94 16.59 -9.58
CA SER A 66 6.26 17.24 -8.47
C SER A 66 6.06 16.34 -7.24
N GLY A 67 6.15 15.02 -7.41
CA GLY A 67 5.80 14.03 -6.39
C GLY A 67 4.29 13.89 -6.17
N ALA A 68 3.46 14.50 -7.02
CA ALA A 68 2.01 14.42 -6.88
C ALA A 68 1.47 13.02 -7.20
N VAL A 69 0.53 12.55 -6.39
CA VAL A 69 -0.11 11.24 -6.56
C VAL A 69 -1.49 11.41 -7.21
N HIS A 70 -1.65 10.87 -8.41
CA HIS A 70 -2.91 10.83 -9.12
C HIS A 70 -3.61 9.49 -8.93
N ILE A 71 -4.80 9.55 -8.33
CA ILE A 71 -5.59 8.36 -8.02
C ILE A 71 -6.71 8.24 -9.06
N PRO A 72 -6.72 7.17 -9.87
CA PRO A 72 -7.74 7.00 -10.91
C PRO A 72 -9.13 6.84 -10.29
N ALA A 73 -10.17 7.16 -11.05
CA ALA A 73 -11.55 7.10 -10.57
C ALA A 73 -11.91 5.68 -10.05
N PRO A 74 -12.82 5.54 -9.06
CA PRO A 74 -13.17 4.24 -8.49
C PRO A 74 -13.68 3.21 -9.50
N SER A 75 -14.29 3.67 -10.60
CA SER A 75 -14.82 2.84 -11.68
C SER A 75 -13.74 2.25 -12.61
N SER A 76 -12.55 2.85 -12.66
CA SER A 76 -11.43 2.39 -13.49
C SER A 76 -10.40 1.56 -12.72
N GLN A 77 -10.57 1.40 -11.41
CA GLN A 77 -9.66 0.63 -10.56
C GLN A 77 -10.02 -0.86 -10.54
N VAL A 78 -9.33 -1.68 -11.34
CA VAL A 78 -9.37 -3.15 -11.17
C VAL A 78 -8.45 -3.51 -10.01
N LEU A 79 -8.99 -3.44 -8.78
CA LEU A 79 -8.22 -3.74 -7.58
C LEU A 79 -8.09 -5.26 -7.39
N PRO A 80 -6.95 -5.74 -6.87
CA PRO A 80 -6.80 -7.14 -6.48
C PRO A 80 -7.84 -7.50 -5.42
N LYS A 81 -8.36 -8.73 -5.49
CA LYS A 81 -9.27 -9.25 -4.46
C LYS A 81 -8.49 -9.39 -3.16
N ALA A 82 -8.70 -8.46 -2.25
CA ALA A 82 -8.14 -8.57 -0.91
C ALA A 82 -8.87 -9.63 -0.10
N LYS A 83 -8.14 -10.27 0.81
CA LYS A 83 -8.65 -11.20 1.80
C LYS A 83 -8.29 -10.69 3.20
N PRO A 84 -9.12 -10.98 4.21
CA PRO A 84 -8.70 -10.84 5.60
C PRO A 84 -7.38 -11.57 5.84
N TRP A 85 -6.51 -11.02 6.68
CA TRP A 85 -5.21 -11.64 7.00
C TRP A 85 -5.34 -13.09 7.47
N ARG A 86 -6.41 -13.40 8.21
CA ARG A 86 -6.73 -14.74 8.72
C ARG A 86 -6.98 -15.77 7.60
N ASP A 87 -7.31 -15.31 6.40
CA ASP A 87 -7.64 -16.15 5.25
C ASP A 87 -6.49 -16.17 4.20
N VAL A 88 -5.32 -15.60 4.54
CA VAL A 88 -4.13 -15.63 3.69
C VAL A 88 -3.41 -16.95 3.89
N VAL A 89 -3.46 -17.80 2.86
CA VAL A 89 -2.66 -19.03 2.79
C VAL A 89 -1.24 -18.68 2.35
N ARG A 90 -0.26 -18.99 3.19
CA ARG A 90 1.16 -18.90 2.83
C ARG A 90 1.60 -20.23 2.24
N TYR A 91 2.22 -20.19 1.09
CA TYR A 91 2.88 -21.36 0.51
C TYR A 91 4.34 -21.33 0.93
N ASP A 92 4.82 -22.42 1.51
CA ASP A 92 6.24 -22.59 1.77
C ASP A 92 6.97 -22.59 0.43
N ASN A 93 7.93 -21.68 0.28
CA ASN A 93 8.70 -21.58 -0.96
C ASN A 93 9.78 -22.67 -0.92
N PRO A 94 9.83 -23.63 -1.87
CA PRO A 94 10.80 -24.73 -1.84
C PRO A 94 12.26 -24.28 -1.98
N PHE A 95 12.49 -22.98 -2.20
CA PHE A 95 13.81 -22.35 -2.28
C PHE A 95 14.24 -21.66 -0.98
N ASP A 96 13.42 -21.67 0.07
CA ASP A 96 13.76 -21.11 1.38
C ASP A 96 14.52 -22.14 2.26
N ASN A 97 15.35 -22.96 1.61
CA ASN A 97 16.26 -23.89 2.29
C ASN A 97 17.62 -23.21 2.48
N GLY A 98 17.77 -22.55 3.63
CA GLY A 98 19.09 -22.34 4.24
C GLY A 98 19.56 -20.90 4.32
N ARG A 99 19.28 -20.26 5.47
CA ARG A 99 20.25 -19.34 6.07
C ARG A 99 20.60 -19.91 7.45
N PRO A 100 21.84 -20.35 7.70
CA PRO A 100 22.26 -20.65 9.06
C PRO A 100 22.30 -19.33 9.84
N GLU A 101 21.68 -19.33 11.01
CA GLU A 101 21.88 -18.31 12.03
C GLU A 101 23.35 -18.32 12.44
N GLY A 102 24.00 -17.17 12.38
CA GLY A 102 25.34 -16.92 12.90
C GLY A 102 25.26 -15.84 13.98
#